data_AF-A0A931Q8H3-F1
#
_entry.id   AF-A0A931Q8H3-F1
#
_cell.length_a   1.000
_cell.length_b   1.000
_cell.length_c   1.000
_cell.angle_alpha   90.00
_cell.angle_beta   90.00
_cell.angle_gamma   90.00
#
_symmetry.space_group_name_H-M   'P 1'
#
loop_
_entity.id
_entity.type
_entity.pdbx_description
1 polymer ?
#
loop_
_entity_poly.entity_id
_entity_poly.type
_entity_poly.pdbx_seq_one_letter_code
_entity_poly.pdbx_strand_id
1 'polypeptide(L)'
;MKNRLEIQVIRKIIGIVLASVVLSGLTQFAQAAATQFNVSGTDLPTLQVTNATKYPYSNGNWGKTVYADPGDALDFIIFYHNSSIATALNTRLKINLPPLVSSGNSITANVFADNAVDANGAINVYLNYGSNLVLTFVPGSLKWYVGNPAVLK
;
A
#
# COMPACT_ATOMS: atom_id res chain seq x y z
N MET A 1 -37.92 -32.89 -53.57
CA MET A 1 -36.86 -33.76 -52.99
C MET A 1 -35.61 -32.93 -52.79
N LYS A 2 -35.26 -32.56 -51.54
CA LYS A 2 -34.01 -31.84 -51.27
C LYS A 2 -32.84 -32.79 -51.54
N ASN A 3 -31.89 -32.37 -52.36
CA ASN A 3 -30.84 -33.25 -52.88
C ASN A 3 -29.90 -33.68 -51.73
N ARG A 4 -29.55 -34.98 -51.65
CA ARG A 4 -28.78 -35.52 -50.50
C ARG A 4 -27.43 -34.82 -50.31
N LEU A 5 -26.87 -34.25 -51.38
CA LEU A 5 -25.66 -33.43 -51.37
C LEU A 5 -25.83 -32.12 -50.57
N GLU A 6 -26.96 -31.42 -50.71
CA GLU A 6 -27.21 -30.16 -49.98
C GLU A 6 -27.33 -30.39 -48.48
N ILE A 7 -27.96 -31.49 -48.06
CA ILE A 7 -28.13 -31.85 -46.65
C ILE A 7 -26.77 -32.19 -46.01
N GLN A 8 -25.84 -32.82 -46.74
CA GLN A 8 -24.50 -33.12 -46.24
C GLN A 8 -23.62 -31.87 -46.12
N VAL A 9 -23.70 -30.94 -47.07
CA VAL A 9 -22.96 -29.67 -47.02
C VAL A 9 -23.44 -28.79 -45.86
N ILE A 10 -24.76 -28.68 -45.66
CA ILE A 10 -25.34 -27.92 -44.53
C ILE A 10 -24.92 -28.52 -43.18
N ARG A 11 -24.87 -29.84 -43.03
CA ARG A 11 -24.41 -30.51 -41.80
C ARG A 11 -22.94 -30.23 -41.49
N LYS A 12 -22.08 -30.20 -42.51
CA LYS A 12 -20.64 -29.88 -42.35
C LYS A 12 -20.43 -28.40 -41.99
N ILE A 13 -21.18 -27.49 -42.61
CA ILE A 13 -21.12 -26.05 -42.30
C ILE A 13 -21.58 -25.78 -40.86
N ILE A 14 -22.69 -26.40 -40.41
CA ILE A 14 -23.19 -26.27 -39.04
C ILE A 14 -22.16 -26.78 -38.02
N GLY A 15 -21.50 -27.92 -38.30
CA GLY A 15 -20.46 -28.46 -37.43
C GLY A 15 -19.23 -27.54 -37.27
N ILE A 16 -18.81 -26.88 -38.36
CA ILE A 16 -17.66 -25.95 -38.35
C ILE A 16 -18.01 -24.64 -37.62
N VAL A 17 -19.24 -24.15 -37.76
CA VAL A 17 -19.71 -22.93 -37.05
C VAL A 17 -19.86 -23.18 -35.55
N LEU A 18 -20.34 -24.37 -35.14
CA LEU A 18 -20.41 -24.75 -33.71
C LEU A 18 -19.02 -24.91 -33.08
N ALA A 19 -18.05 -25.50 -33.79
CA ALA A 19 -16.69 -25.65 -33.27
C ALA A 19 -15.95 -24.31 -33.09
N SER A 20 -16.25 -23.30 -33.91
CA SER A 20 -15.64 -21.97 -33.83
C SER A 20 -16.24 -21.07 -32.74
N VAL A 21 -17.53 -21.23 -32.41
CA VAL A 21 -18.17 -20.52 -31.28
C VAL A 21 -17.75 -21.07 -29.91
N VAL A 22 -17.40 -22.36 -29.83
CA VAL A 22 -16.92 -22.97 -28.57
C VAL A 22 -15.47 -22.58 -28.27
N LEU A 23 -14.64 -22.36 -29.29
CA LEU A 23 -13.21 -22.05 -29.10
C LEU A 23 -12.94 -20.59 -28.71
N SER A 24 -13.84 -19.65 -29.05
CA SER A 24 -13.73 -18.24 -28.66
C SER A 24 -14.13 -17.95 -27.20
N GLY A 25 -14.76 -18.91 -26.51
CA GLY A 25 -15.22 -18.75 -25.12
C GLY A 25 -14.19 -19.05 -24.01
N LEU A 26 -12.98 -19.51 -24.35
CA LEU A 26 -12.02 -20.05 -23.37
C LEU A 26 -10.81 -19.15 -23.06
N THR A 27 -10.74 -17.93 -23.60
CA THR A 27 -9.65 -17.00 -23.24
C THR A 27 -10.00 -16.18 -22.02
N GLN A 28 -10.03 -16.83 -20.84
CA GLN A 28 -9.89 -16.11 -19.60
C GLN A 28 -8.44 -15.65 -19.49
N PHE A 29 -8.16 -14.40 -19.90
CA PHE A 29 -6.90 -13.76 -19.56
C PHE A 29 -6.88 -13.59 -18.04
N ALA A 30 -6.08 -14.41 -17.35
CA ALA A 30 -5.74 -14.17 -15.96
C ALA A 30 -4.99 -12.84 -15.90
N GLN A 31 -5.71 -11.76 -15.57
CA GLN A 31 -5.10 -10.50 -15.19
C GLN A 31 -4.31 -10.80 -13.91
N ALA A 32 -2.98 -10.68 -13.95
CA ALA A 32 -2.19 -10.72 -12.72
C ALA A 32 -2.71 -9.60 -11.83
N ALA A 33 -3.20 -9.95 -10.63
CA ALA A 33 -3.67 -8.94 -9.69
C ALA A 33 -2.53 -7.94 -9.43
N ALA A 34 -2.86 -6.66 -9.39
CA ALA A 34 -1.88 -5.62 -9.06
C ALA A 34 -1.19 -5.98 -7.74
N THR A 35 0.10 -5.66 -7.62
CA THR A 35 0.84 -5.85 -6.38
C THR A 35 0.14 -5.07 -5.27
N GLN A 36 0.06 -5.62 -4.06
CA GLN A 36 -0.61 -4.98 -2.93
C GLN A 36 0.34 -4.85 -1.76
N PHE A 37 0.28 -3.72 -1.07
CA PHE A 37 1.02 -3.47 0.15
C PHE A 37 0.09 -3.51 1.37
N ASN A 38 0.59 -4.07 2.47
CA ASN A 38 -0.03 -3.98 3.80
C ASN A 38 -1.47 -4.51 3.88
N VAL A 39 -1.81 -5.59 3.16
CA VAL A 39 -3.15 -6.18 3.17
C VAL A 39 -3.26 -7.45 4.03
N SER A 40 -2.14 -7.94 4.59
CA SER A 40 -2.21 -9.06 5.54
C SER A 40 -2.79 -8.58 6.87
N GLY A 41 -3.63 -9.40 7.50
CA GLY A 41 -4.16 -9.12 8.85
C GLY A 41 -3.10 -9.04 9.95
N THR A 42 -1.85 -9.43 9.65
CA THR A 42 -0.69 -9.34 10.56
C THR A 42 0.22 -8.15 10.26
N ASP A 43 -0.09 -7.35 9.24
CA ASP A 43 0.74 -6.21 8.86
C ASP A 43 0.63 -5.08 9.89
N LEU A 44 1.75 -4.42 10.16
CA LEU A 44 1.74 -3.20 10.97
C LEU A 44 1.05 -2.07 10.20
N PRO A 45 0.52 -1.06 10.89
CA PRO A 45 -0.05 0.08 10.20
C PRO A 45 0.99 0.81 9.34
N THR A 46 0.61 1.19 8.11
CA THR A 46 1.50 1.85 7.13
C THR A 46 2.26 3.06 7.68
N LEU A 47 1.69 3.79 8.63
CA LEU A 47 2.34 4.90 9.32
C LEU A 47 2.09 4.78 10.81
N GLN A 48 3.15 4.90 11.60
CA GLN A 48 3.10 5.02 13.06
C GLN A 48 4.00 6.16 13.52
N VAL A 49 3.73 6.67 14.71
CA VAL A 49 4.46 7.76 15.33
C VAL A 49 4.69 7.46 16.81
N THR A 50 5.81 7.94 17.35
CA THR A 50 6.07 7.98 18.79
C THR A 50 6.74 9.30 19.19
N ASN A 51 6.64 9.65 20.47
CA ASN A 51 7.37 10.77 21.06
C ASN A 51 8.71 10.25 21.59
N ALA A 52 9.78 10.44 20.81
CA ALA A 52 11.10 9.91 21.10
C ALA A 52 11.75 10.60 22.32
N THR A 53 11.39 11.85 22.60
CA THR A 53 11.84 12.55 23.81
C THR A 53 11.26 11.90 25.07
N LYS A 54 9.95 11.59 25.06
CA LYS A 54 9.25 11.02 26.23
C LYS A 54 9.47 9.52 26.38
N TYR A 55 9.66 8.82 25.27
CA TYR A 55 9.81 7.37 25.23
C TYR A 55 11.08 6.94 24.50
N PRO A 56 12.27 7.36 24.98
CA PRO A 56 13.52 7.02 24.33
C PRO A 56 13.71 5.51 24.31
N TYR A 57 14.09 4.98 23.13
CA TYR A 57 14.35 3.54 22.92
C TYR A 57 13.15 2.60 23.18
N SER A 58 11.92 3.12 23.19
CA SER A 58 10.73 2.29 23.38
C SER A 58 10.34 1.54 22.12
N ASN A 59 10.07 0.24 22.27
CA ASN A 59 9.49 -0.58 21.22
C ASN A 59 7.95 -0.71 21.35
N GLY A 60 7.37 -0.20 22.44
CA GLY A 60 5.94 -0.38 22.74
C GLY A 60 5.06 0.85 22.49
N ASN A 61 5.64 2.04 22.37
CA ASN A 61 4.90 3.31 22.37
C ASN A 61 4.62 3.86 20.96
N TRP A 62 4.49 2.97 19.98
CA TRP A 62 4.18 3.30 18.60
C TRP A 62 2.67 3.30 18.37
N GLY A 63 2.14 4.39 17.83
CA GLY A 63 0.69 4.55 17.68
C GLY A 63 0.26 5.36 16.48
N LYS A 64 -1.05 5.56 16.40
CA LYS A 64 -1.72 6.44 15.42
C LYS A 64 -1.92 7.87 15.90
N THR A 65 -1.62 8.10 17.17
CA THR A 65 -1.78 9.39 17.83
C THR A 65 -0.55 9.63 18.69
N VAL A 66 -0.04 10.85 18.67
CA VAL A 66 1.04 11.28 19.56
C VAL A 66 0.69 12.62 20.19
N TYR A 67 1.10 12.79 21.44
CA TYR A 67 1.05 14.05 22.16
C TYR A 67 2.47 14.62 22.27
N ALA A 68 2.64 15.89 21.93
CA ALA A 68 3.92 16.55 21.85
C ALA A 68 3.90 17.93 22.50
N ASP A 69 5.03 18.32 23.08
CA ASP A 69 5.32 19.65 23.57
C ASP A 69 6.31 20.34 22.62
N PRO A 70 6.37 21.69 22.61
CA PRO A 70 7.43 22.40 21.89
C PRO A 70 8.81 21.90 22.31
N GLY A 71 9.62 21.47 21.35
CA GLY A 71 10.96 20.92 21.57
C GLY A 71 11.03 19.40 21.62
N ASP A 72 9.90 18.69 21.62
CA ASP A 72 9.89 17.22 21.51
C ASP A 72 10.37 16.75 20.13
N ALA A 73 11.12 15.66 20.12
CA ALA A 73 11.44 14.90 18.92
C ALA A 73 10.38 13.81 18.71
N LEU A 74 9.87 13.72 17.49
CA LEU A 74 8.93 12.69 17.08
C LEU A 74 9.60 11.76 16.07
N ASP A 75 9.50 10.46 16.33
CA ASP A 75 9.94 9.46 15.36
C ASP A 75 8.73 8.93 14.60
N PHE A 76 8.88 8.80 13.28
CA PHE A 76 7.88 8.28 12.37
C PHE A 76 8.39 7.01 11.71
N ILE A 77 7.53 6.00 11.59
CA ILE A 77 7.82 4.78 10.85
C ILE A 77 6.80 4.62 9.74
N ILE A 78 7.30 4.44 8.52
CA ILE A 78 6.51 3.96 7.40
C ILE A 78 6.75 2.46 7.26
N PHE A 79 5.72 1.66 7.53
CA PHE A 79 5.77 0.20 7.34
C PHE A 79 5.31 -0.15 5.92
N TYR A 80 6.02 -1.08 5.29
CA TYR A 80 5.56 -1.70 4.05
C TYR A 80 5.90 -3.18 4.02
N HIS A 81 4.94 -3.96 3.54
CA HIS A 81 5.07 -5.38 3.22
C HIS A 81 4.36 -5.61 1.90
N ASN A 82 5.08 -6.13 0.91
CA ASN A 82 4.46 -6.61 -0.32
C ASN A 82 3.72 -7.91 0.00
N SER A 83 2.41 -7.84 0.16
CA SER A 83 1.58 -8.98 0.53
C SER A 83 1.20 -9.85 -0.68
N SER A 84 1.67 -9.51 -1.89
CA SER A 84 1.37 -10.25 -3.12
C SER A 84 2.48 -11.24 -3.48
N ILE A 85 2.18 -12.16 -4.39
CA ILE A 85 3.18 -13.10 -4.96
C ILE A 85 4.06 -12.48 -6.05
N ALA A 86 3.69 -11.30 -6.55
CA ALA A 86 4.43 -10.58 -7.59
C ALA A 86 5.47 -9.64 -6.97
N THR A 87 6.54 -9.32 -7.69
CA THR A 87 7.52 -8.32 -7.23
C THR A 87 6.95 -6.90 -7.42
N ALA A 88 7.00 -6.08 -6.37
CA ALA A 88 6.73 -4.65 -6.47
C ALA A 88 7.92 -3.91 -7.12
N LEU A 89 7.67 -3.16 -8.19
CA LEU A 89 8.71 -2.50 -8.97
C LEU A 89 8.87 -1.03 -8.56
N ASN A 90 10.12 -0.58 -8.37
CA ASN A 90 10.46 0.80 -8.01
C ASN A 90 9.67 1.31 -6.80
N THR A 91 9.66 0.54 -5.71
CA THR A 91 8.97 0.91 -4.48
C THR A 91 9.50 2.24 -3.93
N ARG A 92 8.57 3.16 -3.66
CA ARG A 92 8.81 4.49 -3.13
C ARG A 92 7.94 4.72 -1.91
N LEU A 93 8.50 5.47 -0.96
CA LEU A 93 7.85 5.83 0.28
C LEU A 93 7.84 7.35 0.38
N LYS A 94 6.73 7.92 0.81
CA LYS A 94 6.58 9.36 1.02
C LYS A 94 5.85 9.61 2.33
N ILE A 95 6.35 10.57 3.11
CA ILE A 95 5.61 11.18 4.22
C ILE A 95 5.33 12.64 3.88
N ASN A 96 4.10 13.08 4.11
CA ASN A 96 3.66 14.45 3.90
C ASN A 96 3.70 15.18 5.24
N LEU A 97 4.85 15.79 5.55
CA LEU A 97 5.03 16.62 6.73
C LEU A 97 4.59 18.06 6.42
N PRO A 98 3.58 18.61 7.12
CA PRO A 98 3.23 20.01 6.95
C PRO A 98 4.34 20.89 7.56
N PRO A 99 4.62 22.07 7.00
CA PRO A 99 5.63 22.97 7.55
C PRO A 99 5.25 23.52 8.92
N LEU A 100 3.94 23.56 9.22
CA LEU A 100 3.36 23.94 10.49
C LEU A 100 2.41 22.85 10.97
N VAL A 101 2.51 22.50 12.23
CA VAL A 101 1.65 21.52 12.91
C VAL A 101 0.82 22.28 13.94
N SER A 102 -0.50 22.13 13.88
CA SER A 102 -1.40 22.53 14.96
C SER A 102 -1.98 21.30 15.66
N SER A 103 -2.52 21.47 16.87
CA SER A 103 -3.08 20.34 17.61
C SER A 103 -4.23 19.69 16.82
N GLY A 104 -4.17 18.37 16.67
CA GLY A 104 -5.09 17.60 15.83
C GLY A 104 -4.69 17.51 14.36
N ASN A 105 -3.52 17.99 13.95
CA ASN A 105 -3.04 17.84 12.58
C ASN A 105 -2.89 16.38 12.18
N SER A 106 -3.37 16.05 10.98
CA SER A 106 -3.14 14.74 10.38
C SER A 106 -1.90 14.76 9.48
N ILE A 107 -0.99 13.82 9.72
CA ILE A 107 0.16 13.57 8.88
C ILE A 107 -0.08 12.27 8.13
N THR A 108 0.18 12.28 6.83
CA THR A 108 -0.06 11.12 5.95
C THR A 108 1.23 10.58 5.35
N ALA A 109 1.22 9.30 5.01
CA ALA A 109 2.28 8.64 4.27
C ALA A 109 1.70 7.70 3.21
N ASN A 110 2.47 7.51 2.15
CA ASN A 110 2.14 6.66 1.01
C ASN A 110 3.29 5.70 0.74
N VAL A 111 2.95 4.45 0.45
CA VAL A 111 3.83 3.43 -0.11
C VAL A 111 3.28 3.07 -1.47
N PHE A 112 4.10 3.21 -2.51
CA PHE A 112 3.66 3.04 -3.88
C PHE A 112 4.75 2.40 -4.74
N ALA A 113 4.35 1.71 -5.80
CA ALA A 113 5.22 1.05 -6.75
C ALA A 113 4.55 1.10 -8.14
N ASP A 114 5.33 0.94 -9.21
CA ASP A 114 4.84 1.12 -10.59
C ASP A 114 3.72 0.16 -10.97
N ASN A 115 3.67 -1.01 -10.32
CA ASN A 115 2.73 -2.09 -10.57
C ASN A 115 1.88 -2.45 -9.33
N ALA A 116 1.74 -1.53 -8.38
CA ALA A 116 1.03 -1.78 -7.12
C ALA A 116 -0.09 -0.78 -6.87
N VAL A 117 -1.07 -1.21 -6.07
CA VAL A 117 -2.01 -0.29 -5.42
C VAL A 117 -1.32 0.37 -4.23
N ASP A 118 -1.47 1.69 -4.11
CA ASP A 118 -0.87 2.46 -3.03
C ASP A 118 -1.41 2.05 -1.65
N ALA A 119 -0.50 1.81 -0.70
CA ALA A 119 -0.86 1.72 0.72
C ALA A 119 -0.72 3.10 1.37
N ASN A 120 -1.76 3.48 2.11
CA ASN A 120 -1.87 4.79 2.73
C ASN A 120 -1.85 4.64 4.25
N GLY A 121 -1.21 5.59 4.93
CA GLY A 121 -1.21 5.69 6.39
C GLY A 121 -1.48 7.12 6.82
N ALA A 122 -2.22 7.28 7.90
CA ALA A 122 -2.38 8.56 8.58
C ALA A 122 -2.11 8.39 10.08
N ILE A 123 -1.63 9.47 10.70
CA ILE A 123 -1.52 9.64 12.15
C ILE A 123 -2.03 11.03 12.53
N ASN A 124 -2.27 11.24 13.82
CA ASN A 124 -2.64 12.55 14.37
C ASN A 124 -1.59 13.02 15.38
N VAL A 125 -1.23 14.29 15.31
CA VAL A 125 -0.36 14.96 16.28
C VAL A 125 -1.20 15.94 17.10
N TYR A 126 -1.17 15.79 18.42
CA TYR A 126 -1.78 16.73 19.36
C TYR A 126 -0.68 17.48 20.10
N LEU A 127 -0.80 18.80 20.16
CA LEU A 127 0.08 19.65 20.95
C LEU A 127 -0.58 19.84 22.31
N ASN A 128 0.15 19.59 23.40
CA ASN A 128 -0.37 19.90 24.74
C ASN A 128 -0.31 21.40 25.03
N TYR A 129 0.67 22.08 24.44
CA TYR A 129 0.87 23.53 24.55
C TYR A 129 1.28 24.13 23.21
N GLY A 130 0.91 25.40 22.99
CA GLY A 130 1.21 26.15 21.79
C GLY A 130 0.21 25.95 20.65
N SER A 131 0.27 26.84 19.67
CA SER A 131 -0.47 26.75 18.41
C SER A 131 0.52 26.95 17.26
N ASN A 132 0.36 26.17 16.19
CA ASN A 132 1.14 26.29 14.94
C ASN A 132 2.66 26.24 15.14
N LEU A 133 3.19 25.07 15.51
CA LEU A 133 4.63 24.84 15.65
C LEU A 133 5.26 24.44 14.32
N VAL A 134 6.49 24.86 14.08
CA VAL A 134 7.28 24.41 12.92
C VAL A 134 7.76 22.99 13.16
N LEU A 135 7.44 22.09 12.24
CA LEU A 135 8.01 20.74 12.26
C LEU A 135 9.31 20.75 11.45
N THR A 136 10.43 20.52 12.13
CA THR A 136 11.76 20.51 11.51
C THR A 136 12.25 19.09 11.38
N PHE A 137 12.62 18.69 10.15
CA PHE A 137 13.26 17.41 9.93
C PHE A 137 14.66 17.41 10.57
N VAL A 138 14.97 16.38 11.36
CA VAL A 138 16.30 16.21 11.98
C VAL A 138 17.24 15.56 10.95
N PRO A 139 18.29 16.26 10.47
CA PRO A 139 19.20 15.70 9.47
C PRO A 139 19.88 14.42 9.96
N GLY A 140 20.00 13.42 9.07
CA GLY A 140 20.61 12.12 9.39
C GLY A 140 19.72 11.16 10.18
N SER A 141 18.49 11.54 10.53
CA SER A 141 17.53 10.67 11.24
C SER A 141 16.88 9.59 10.37
N LEU A 142 16.88 9.77 9.03
CA LEU A 142 16.26 8.82 8.11
C LEU A 142 17.06 7.52 8.04
N LYS A 143 16.36 6.41 8.29
CA LYS A 143 16.90 5.05 8.16
C LYS A 143 15.93 4.19 7.37
N TRP A 144 16.46 3.38 6.47
CA TRP A 144 15.68 2.39 5.72
C TRP A 144 16.09 0.99 6.14
N TYR A 145 15.12 0.22 6.65
CA TYR A 145 15.31 -1.16 7.04
C TYR A 145 14.70 -2.07 5.97
N VAL A 146 15.53 -2.87 5.31
CA VAL A 146 15.10 -3.85 4.31
C VAL A 146 15.20 -5.24 4.92
N GLY A 147 14.15 -6.06 4.78
CA GLY A 147 14.24 -7.51 4.97
C GLY A 147 14.22 -8.04 6.40
N ASN A 148 13.96 -7.23 7.44
CA ASN A 148 13.78 -7.76 8.79
C ASN A 148 12.77 -6.96 9.64
N PRO A 149 11.58 -7.51 9.95
CA PRO A 149 10.60 -6.85 10.83
C PRO A 149 11.04 -6.81 12.31
N ALA A 150 12.14 -7.48 12.68
CA ALA A 150 12.61 -7.54 14.07
C ALA A 150 13.23 -6.25 14.60
N VAL A 151 13.46 -5.23 13.77
CA VAL A 151 13.98 -3.92 14.22
C VAL A 151 12.90 -3.08 14.92
N LEU A 152 11.64 -3.52 14.87
CA LEU A 152 10.47 -2.79 15.38
C LEU A 152 9.82 -3.44 16.62
N LYS A 153 10.47 -4.44 17.24
CA LYS A 153 10.00 -5.13 18.45
C LYS A 153 10.93 -4.90 19.62
#